data_AF-A0AAD6DHY5-F1
#
_entry.id   AF-A0AAD6DHY5-F1
#
_cell.length_a   1.000
_cell.length_b   1.000
_cell.length_c   1.000
_cell.angle_alpha   90.00
_cell.angle_beta   90.00
_cell.angle_gamma   90.00
#
_symmetry.space_group_name_H-M   'P 1'
#
loop_
_entity.id
_entity.type
_entity.pdbx_description
1 polymer ?
#
loop_
_entity_poly.entity_id
_entity_poly.type
_entity_poly.pdbx_seq_one_letter_code
_entity_poly.pdbx_strand_id
1 'polypeptide(L)'
;MSKTLEEFALLEPLWDKAIQFPSDVSLEEKHRMMEWPPLEEMQANAKRFLGISLEDLLQKAVTNAESLTYAECRLVRDQFRIKRMIEMGDGWNRSQWSRKCPNLFTKRFQAQEAILTANELKAVQAVDEIFYRKQNEELEAREAERQKKPPQDMPQEWVQNIIDREGDKSWGCVFYHQKTMAGWNEFMELF
;
A
#
# COMPACT_ATOMS: atom_id res chain seq x y z
N MET A 1 -11.73 -7.15 -10.14
CA MET A 1 -10.69 -6.26 -10.66
C MET A 1 -10.15 -6.90 -11.92
N SER A 2 -9.87 -6.07 -12.92
CA SER A 2 -9.16 -6.44 -14.13
C SER A 2 -7.69 -6.71 -13.77
N LYS A 3 -7.38 -7.99 -13.54
CA LYS A 3 -6.06 -8.54 -13.22
C LYS A 3 -5.21 -8.73 -14.47
N THR A 4 -5.82 -8.84 -15.66
CA THR A 4 -5.12 -9.06 -16.93
C THR A 4 -5.14 -7.83 -17.83
N LEU A 5 -4.21 -7.81 -18.81
CA LEU A 5 -4.18 -6.82 -19.89
C LEU A 5 -5.53 -6.76 -20.63
N GLU A 6 -6.15 -7.91 -20.84
CA GLU A 6 -7.40 -8.06 -21.59
C GLU A 6 -8.59 -7.47 -20.83
N GLU A 7 -8.74 -7.76 -19.53
CA GLU A 7 -9.88 -7.29 -18.72
C GLU A 7 -9.93 -5.76 -18.62
N PHE A 8 -8.81 -5.11 -18.87
CA PHE A 8 -8.63 -3.69 -18.68
C PHE A 8 -8.65 -2.96 -20.04
N ALA A 9 -8.33 -3.66 -21.14
CA ALA A 9 -8.73 -3.24 -22.48
C ALA A 9 -10.27 -3.22 -22.65
N LEU A 10 -11.02 -4.02 -21.89
CA LEU A 10 -12.48 -3.93 -21.84
C LEU A 10 -13.01 -2.58 -21.33
N LEU A 11 -12.18 -1.76 -20.68
CA LEU A 11 -12.53 -0.41 -20.26
C LEU A 11 -12.35 0.63 -21.37
N GLU A 12 -11.71 0.30 -22.49
CA GLU A 12 -11.46 1.22 -23.59
C GLU A 12 -12.72 1.92 -24.12
N PRO A 13 -13.85 1.23 -24.38
CA PRO A 13 -15.07 1.90 -24.83
C PRO A 13 -15.59 2.92 -23.82
N LEU A 14 -15.35 2.66 -22.54
CA LEU A 14 -15.80 3.51 -21.44
C LEU A 14 -14.87 4.73 -21.29
N TRP A 15 -13.58 4.58 -21.61
CA TRP A 15 -12.66 5.71 -21.79
C TRP A 15 -13.01 6.57 -23.01
N ASP A 16 -13.38 5.96 -24.13
CA ASP A 16 -13.82 6.69 -25.33
C ASP A 16 -15.10 7.49 -25.03
N LYS A 17 -16.06 6.89 -24.32
CA LYS A 17 -17.24 7.59 -23.82
C LYS A 17 -16.86 8.79 -22.95
N ALA A 18 -15.94 8.60 -21.99
CA ALA A 18 -15.51 9.65 -21.09
C ALA A 18 -14.83 10.83 -21.80
N ILE A 19 -14.05 10.57 -22.86
CA ILE A 19 -13.38 11.60 -23.65
C ILE A 19 -14.39 12.38 -24.50
N GLN A 20 -15.35 11.68 -25.12
CA GLN A 20 -16.31 12.31 -26.05
C GLN A 20 -17.47 12.99 -25.33
N PHE A 21 -17.97 12.36 -24.26
CA PHE A 21 -19.18 12.76 -23.54
C PHE A 21 -18.95 12.68 -22.02
N PRO A 22 -18.06 13.51 -21.44
CA PRO A 22 -17.71 13.44 -20.02
C PRO A 22 -18.92 13.65 -19.09
N SER A 23 -19.90 14.45 -19.51
CA SER A 23 -21.13 14.70 -18.75
C SER A 23 -22.09 13.51 -18.71
N ASP A 24 -21.94 12.53 -19.61
CA ASP A 24 -22.79 11.33 -19.68
C ASP A 24 -22.21 10.16 -18.87
N VAL A 25 -21.05 10.38 -18.23
CA VAL A 25 -20.39 9.39 -17.38
C VAL A 25 -21.06 9.37 -16.01
N SER A 26 -21.60 8.22 -15.60
CA SER A 26 -22.17 8.05 -14.26
C SER A 26 -21.08 7.98 -13.18
N LEU A 27 -21.47 8.18 -11.92
CA LEU A 27 -20.54 8.04 -10.80
C LEU A 27 -19.95 6.63 -10.72
N GLU A 28 -20.75 5.60 -10.96
CA GLU A 28 -20.30 4.21 -10.99
C GLU A 28 -19.30 3.94 -12.13
N GLU A 29 -19.54 4.53 -13.31
CA GLU A 29 -18.62 4.44 -14.45
C GLU A 29 -17.29 5.12 -14.12
N LYS A 30 -17.33 6.32 -13.51
CA LYS A 30 -16.14 7.01 -13.00
C LYS A 30 -15.37 6.15 -12.01
N HIS A 31 -16.05 5.58 -11.01
CA HIS A 31 -15.42 4.71 -10.02
C HIS A 31 -14.82 3.46 -10.68
N ARG A 32 -15.49 2.89 -11.68
CA ARG A 32 -14.94 1.75 -12.44
C ARG A 32 -13.68 2.12 -13.22
N MET A 33 -13.65 3.26 -13.92
CA MET A 33 -12.46 3.73 -14.66
C MET A 33 -11.26 4.02 -13.76
N MET A 34 -11.53 4.70 -12.65
CA MET A 34 -10.52 5.03 -11.65
C MET A 34 -10.14 3.84 -10.78
N GLU A 35 -10.88 2.74 -10.91
CA GLU A 35 -10.84 1.60 -10.02
C GLU A 35 -11.04 1.99 -8.56
N TRP A 36 -11.79 3.06 -8.29
CA TRP A 36 -12.19 3.45 -6.96
C TRP A 36 -13.23 2.46 -6.41
N PRO A 37 -13.20 2.15 -5.11
CA PRO A 37 -14.30 1.48 -4.47
C PRO A 37 -15.52 2.44 -4.41
N PRO A 38 -16.73 1.96 -4.03
CA PRO A 38 -17.88 2.83 -3.78
C PRO A 38 -17.53 3.96 -2.80
N LEU A 39 -18.21 5.10 -2.92
CA LEU A 39 -17.89 6.30 -2.13
C LEU A 39 -17.93 6.02 -0.62
N GLU A 40 -18.90 5.23 -0.17
CA GLU A 40 -19.05 4.84 1.23
C GLU A 40 -17.84 4.04 1.74
N GLU A 41 -17.28 3.18 0.88
CA GLU A 41 -16.08 2.41 1.19
C GLU A 41 -14.83 3.30 1.19
N MET A 42 -14.71 4.26 0.27
CA MET A 42 -13.64 5.26 0.27
C MET A 42 -13.64 6.07 1.59
N GLN A 43 -14.81 6.55 1.99
CA GLN A 43 -15.00 7.30 3.24
C GLN A 43 -14.71 6.43 4.47
N ALA A 44 -15.18 5.18 4.48
CA ALA A 44 -14.90 4.23 5.55
C ALA A 44 -13.40 3.94 5.67
N ASN A 45 -12.68 3.79 4.54
CA ASN A 45 -11.25 3.52 4.52
C ASN A 45 -10.45 4.73 5.02
N ALA A 46 -10.76 5.94 4.56
CA ALA A 46 -10.12 7.16 5.05
C ALA A 46 -10.31 7.32 6.57
N LYS A 47 -11.55 7.17 7.05
CA LYS A 47 -11.86 7.30 8.47
C LYS A 47 -11.19 6.22 9.32
N ARG A 48 -11.23 4.96 8.88
CA ARG A 48 -10.70 3.82 9.66
C ARG A 48 -9.17 3.82 9.74
N PHE A 49 -8.48 4.17 8.66
CA PHE A 49 -7.02 4.02 8.57
C PHE A 49 -6.25 5.31 8.85
N LEU A 50 -6.87 6.46 8.62
CA LEU A 50 -6.23 7.77 8.77
C LEU A 50 -6.90 8.62 9.86
N GLY A 51 -8.12 8.27 10.29
CA GLY A 51 -8.87 9.05 11.28
C GLY A 51 -9.45 10.36 10.76
N ILE A 52 -9.42 10.58 9.43
CA ILE A 52 -9.87 11.81 8.77
C ILE A 52 -10.98 11.52 7.75
N SER A 53 -11.73 12.54 7.34
CA SER A 53 -12.70 12.41 6.25
C SER A 53 -12.01 12.31 4.89
N LEU A 54 -12.72 11.77 3.89
CA LEU A 54 -12.21 11.70 2.52
C LEU A 54 -12.04 13.10 1.93
N GLU A 55 -12.97 14.00 2.24
CA GLU A 55 -13.00 15.38 1.79
C GLU A 55 -11.81 16.16 2.38
N ASP A 56 -11.51 15.99 3.67
CA ASP A 56 -10.34 16.61 4.31
C ASP A 56 -9.03 16.09 3.71
N LEU A 57 -8.95 14.78 3.41
CA LEU A 57 -7.78 14.18 2.77
C LEU A 57 -7.53 14.81 1.40
N LEU A 58 -8.56 14.91 0.56
CA LEU A 58 -8.47 15.52 -0.77
C LEU A 58 -8.16 17.02 -0.67
N GLN A 59 -8.81 17.74 0.23
CA GLN A 59 -8.57 19.17 0.43
C GLN A 59 -7.15 19.45 0.91
N LYS A 60 -6.64 18.62 1.83
CA LYS A 60 -5.26 18.68 2.31
C LYS A 60 -4.28 18.44 1.17
N ALA A 61 -4.52 17.45 0.31
CA ALA A 61 -3.70 17.19 -0.88
C ALA A 61 -3.68 18.38 -1.85
N VAL A 62 -4.82 19.03 -2.08
CA VAL A 62 -4.94 20.21 -2.96
C VAL A 62 -4.25 21.44 -2.40
N THR A 63 -4.35 21.66 -1.08
CA THR A 63 -3.91 22.91 -0.43
C THR A 63 -2.45 22.85 -0.01
N ASN A 64 -2.02 21.71 0.54
CA ASN A 64 -0.67 21.53 1.04
C ASN A 64 -0.28 20.04 1.01
N ALA A 65 0.07 19.55 -0.18
CA ALA A 65 0.50 18.17 -0.39
C ALA A 65 1.70 17.79 0.51
N GLU A 66 2.62 18.72 0.79
CA GLU A 66 3.79 18.47 1.65
C GLU A 66 3.43 18.09 3.08
N SER A 67 2.26 18.50 3.57
CA SER A 67 1.74 18.12 4.89
C SER A 67 1.19 16.71 4.97
N LEU A 68 1.05 16.01 3.83
CA LEU A 68 0.59 14.64 3.80
C LEU A 68 1.66 13.70 4.38
N THR A 69 1.21 12.78 5.19
CA THR A 69 1.96 11.62 5.66
C THR A 69 2.07 10.58 4.55
N TYR A 70 3.02 9.66 4.68
CA TYR A 70 3.13 8.54 3.74
C TYR A 70 1.85 7.70 3.68
N ALA A 71 1.18 7.46 4.80
CA ALA A 71 -0.07 6.70 4.85
C ALA A 71 -1.21 7.39 4.08
N GLU A 72 -1.35 8.71 4.24
CA GLU A 72 -2.32 9.51 3.48
C GLU A 72 -2.02 9.46 1.97
N CYS A 73 -0.75 9.67 1.57
CA CYS A 73 -0.32 9.58 0.18
C CYS A 73 -0.61 8.18 -0.41
N ARG A 74 -0.36 7.14 0.37
CA ARG A 74 -0.59 5.75 -0.03
C ARG A 74 -2.06 5.46 -0.27
N LEU A 75 -2.96 5.95 0.57
CA LEU A 75 -4.39 5.71 0.36
C LEU A 75 -4.87 6.33 -0.96
N VAL A 76 -4.45 7.55 -1.28
CA VAL A 76 -4.79 8.21 -2.55
C VAL A 76 -4.17 7.45 -3.73
N ARG A 77 -2.87 7.13 -3.67
CA ARG A 77 -2.15 6.41 -4.73
C ARG A 77 -2.74 5.01 -5.00
N ASP A 78 -3.15 4.31 -3.95
CA ASP A 78 -3.81 3.01 -4.03
C ASP A 78 -5.30 3.11 -4.37
N GLN A 79 -5.75 4.26 -4.90
CA GLN A 79 -7.11 4.45 -5.41
C GLN A 79 -8.17 4.22 -4.30
N PHE A 80 -7.85 4.66 -3.07
CA PHE A 80 -8.65 4.53 -1.85
C PHE A 80 -8.92 3.10 -1.39
N ARG A 81 -8.17 2.12 -1.92
CA ARG A 81 -8.24 0.72 -1.52
C ARG A 81 -7.18 0.39 -0.47
N ILE A 82 -7.52 -0.53 0.42
CA ILE A 82 -6.54 -1.16 1.30
C ILE A 82 -6.06 -2.46 0.65
N LYS A 83 -4.94 -2.38 -0.06
CA LYS A 83 -4.33 -3.56 -0.69
C LYS A 83 -3.67 -4.45 0.36
N ARG A 84 -3.94 -5.75 0.31
CA ARG A 84 -3.16 -6.74 1.08
C ARG A 84 -1.77 -6.91 0.45
N MET A 85 -0.77 -7.33 1.22
CA MET A 85 0.60 -7.57 0.71
C MET A 85 0.64 -8.45 -0.54
N ILE A 86 -0.23 -9.46 -0.62
CA ILE A 86 -0.31 -10.39 -1.75
C ILE A 86 -0.77 -9.66 -3.04
N GLU A 87 -1.60 -8.63 -2.91
CA GLU A 87 -2.13 -7.83 -4.03
C GLU A 87 -1.13 -6.75 -4.49
N MET A 88 -0.03 -6.53 -3.75
CA MET A 88 1.03 -5.60 -4.17
C MET A 88 1.92 -6.17 -5.29
N GLY A 89 1.95 -7.50 -5.47
CA GLY A 89 2.68 -8.16 -6.57
C GLY A 89 2.13 -7.80 -7.96
N ASP A 90 0.85 -7.45 -8.06
CA ASP A 90 0.17 -7.10 -9.31
C ASP A 90 0.58 -5.71 -9.85
N GLY A 91 1.25 -4.89 -9.04
CA GLY A 91 1.75 -3.57 -9.46
C GLY A 91 2.81 -3.65 -10.58
N TRP A 92 3.54 -4.76 -10.65
CA TRP A 92 4.55 -4.99 -11.68
C TRP A 92 3.94 -5.05 -13.08
N ASN A 93 2.74 -5.63 -13.22
CA ASN A 93 2.03 -5.68 -14.50
C ASN A 93 1.59 -4.29 -14.99
N ARG A 94 1.12 -3.39 -14.12
CA ARG A 94 0.72 -2.02 -14.53
C ARG A 94 1.88 -1.18 -15.03
N SER A 95 3.06 -1.31 -14.43
CA SER A 95 4.24 -0.56 -14.90
C SER A 95 4.65 -0.95 -16.33
N GLN A 96 4.33 -2.17 -16.76
CA GLN A 96 4.60 -2.63 -18.12
C GLN A 96 3.57 -2.15 -19.14
N TRP A 97 2.40 -1.66 -18.71
CA TRP A 97 1.34 -1.22 -19.63
C TRP A 97 1.73 -0.04 -20.48
N SER A 98 2.35 0.99 -19.88
CA SER A 98 2.80 2.17 -20.62
C SER A 98 3.78 1.80 -21.73
N ARG A 99 4.52 0.69 -21.56
CA ARG A 99 5.45 0.15 -22.55
C ARG A 99 4.76 -0.76 -23.58
N LYS A 100 3.82 -1.62 -23.15
CA LYS A 100 3.16 -2.62 -24.01
C LYS A 100 2.02 -2.02 -24.85
N CYS A 101 1.30 -1.06 -24.29
CA CYS A 101 0.11 -0.46 -24.91
C CYS A 101 0.10 1.08 -24.66
N PRO A 102 1.05 1.83 -25.25
CA PRO A 102 1.17 3.27 -24.99
C PRO A 102 -0.09 4.04 -25.37
N ASN A 103 -0.76 3.68 -26.47
CA ASN A 103 -2.00 4.35 -26.91
C ASN A 103 -3.14 4.20 -25.89
N LEU A 104 -3.35 2.99 -25.36
CA LEU A 104 -4.36 2.74 -24.32
C LEU A 104 -4.01 3.48 -23.03
N PHE A 105 -2.72 3.59 -22.70
CA PHE A 105 -2.26 4.33 -21.54
C PHE A 105 -2.55 5.84 -21.67
N THR A 106 -2.24 6.44 -22.82
CA THR A 106 -2.56 7.85 -23.10
C THR A 106 -4.08 8.09 -23.09
N LYS A 107 -4.86 7.21 -23.72
CA LYS A 107 -6.32 7.30 -23.73
C LYS A 107 -6.91 7.24 -22.32
N ARG A 108 -6.40 6.36 -21.47
CA ARG A 108 -6.78 6.30 -20.05
C ARG A 108 -6.51 7.63 -19.36
N PHE A 109 -5.32 8.20 -19.52
CA PHE A 109 -4.98 9.48 -18.89
C PHE A 109 -5.92 10.61 -19.35
N GLN A 110 -6.21 10.70 -20.64
CA GLN A 110 -7.18 11.66 -21.19
C GLN A 110 -8.58 11.47 -20.61
N ALA A 111 -9.06 10.22 -20.51
CA ALA A 111 -10.34 9.92 -19.90
C ALA A 111 -10.40 10.32 -18.42
N GLN A 112 -9.31 10.12 -17.68
CA GLN A 112 -9.21 10.53 -16.27
C GLN A 112 -9.29 12.05 -16.12
N GLU A 113 -8.55 12.81 -16.93
CA GLU A 113 -8.60 14.28 -16.91
C GLU A 113 -10.00 14.82 -17.26
N ALA A 114 -10.73 14.12 -18.14
CA ALA A 114 -12.07 14.52 -18.56
C ALA A 114 -13.15 14.34 -17.48
N ILE A 115 -13.01 13.35 -16.59
CA ILE A 115 -14.06 12.96 -15.62
C ILE A 115 -13.78 13.40 -14.18
N LEU A 116 -12.51 13.66 -13.86
CA LEU A 116 -12.13 14.10 -12.52
C LEU A 116 -12.49 15.57 -12.35
N THR A 117 -13.01 15.92 -11.17
CA THR A 117 -13.12 17.33 -10.81
C THR A 117 -11.73 17.94 -10.72
N ALA A 118 -11.64 19.26 -10.91
CA ALA A 118 -10.36 19.97 -10.82
C ALA A 118 -9.61 19.69 -9.50
N ASN A 119 -10.36 19.56 -8.38
CA ASN A 119 -9.78 19.27 -7.07
C ASN A 119 -9.28 17.82 -6.97
N GLU A 120 -10.04 16.84 -7.45
CA GLU A 120 -9.60 15.44 -7.44
C GLU A 120 -8.37 15.24 -8.32
N LEU A 121 -8.37 15.81 -9.53
CA LEU A 121 -7.24 15.73 -10.45
C LEU A 121 -5.99 16.33 -9.81
N LYS A 122 -6.11 17.53 -9.24
CA LYS A 122 -5.01 18.21 -8.55
C LYS A 122 -4.53 17.44 -7.33
N ALA A 123 -5.43 16.84 -6.54
CA ALA A 123 -5.06 16.01 -5.40
C ALA A 123 -4.23 14.79 -5.83
N VAL A 124 -4.70 14.06 -6.85
CA VAL A 124 -4.03 12.85 -7.35
C VAL A 124 -2.65 13.19 -7.92
N GLN A 125 -2.55 14.24 -8.75
CA GLN A 125 -1.27 14.69 -9.31
C GLN A 125 -0.29 15.12 -8.21
N ALA A 126 -0.74 15.90 -7.23
CA ALA A 126 0.11 16.35 -6.14
C ALA A 126 0.64 15.18 -5.29
N VAL A 127 -0.19 14.14 -5.07
CA VAL A 127 0.27 12.92 -4.39
C VAL A 127 1.31 12.18 -5.24
N ASP A 128 1.08 12.02 -6.54
CA ASP A 128 2.01 11.30 -7.43
C ASP A 128 3.41 11.96 -7.47
N GLU A 129 3.47 13.29 -7.39
CA GLU A 129 4.72 14.05 -7.35
C GLU A 129 5.54 13.80 -6.07
N ILE A 130 4.88 13.76 -4.91
CA ILE A 130 5.57 13.67 -3.60
C ILE A 130 5.72 12.25 -3.08
N PHE A 131 4.96 11.28 -3.62
CA PHE A 131 4.81 9.97 -3.01
C PHE A 131 6.14 9.27 -2.75
N TYR A 132 7.03 9.21 -3.76
CA TYR A 132 8.28 8.46 -3.63
C TYR A 132 9.22 9.08 -2.61
N ARG A 133 9.22 10.42 -2.48
CA ARG A 133 9.97 11.11 -1.45
C ARG A 133 9.44 10.75 -0.06
N LYS A 134 8.13 10.87 0.15
CA LYS A 134 7.46 10.47 1.42
C LYS A 134 7.66 8.99 1.76
N GLN A 135 7.70 8.12 0.76
CA GLN A 135 8.00 6.70 0.93
C GLN A 135 9.42 6.50 1.45
N ASN A 136 10.41 7.15 0.83
CA ASN A 136 11.80 7.04 1.24
C ASN A 136 12.01 7.59 2.65
N GLU A 137 11.43 8.75 2.99
CA GLU A 137 11.47 9.32 4.34
C GLU A 137 10.92 8.36 5.40
N GLU A 138 9.78 7.71 5.13
CA GLU A 138 9.20 6.72 6.03
C GLU A 138 10.08 5.46 6.17
N LEU A 139 10.69 5.00 5.07
CA LEU A 139 11.59 3.85 5.09
C LEU A 139 12.86 4.15 5.90
N GLU A 140 13.49 5.31 5.66
CA GLU A 140 14.66 5.77 6.42
C GLU A 140 14.34 5.92 7.92
N ALA A 141 13.18 6.49 8.26
CA ALA A 141 12.76 6.60 9.66
C ALA A 141 12.59 5.23 10.32
N ARG A 142 12.00 4.25 9.61
CA ARG A 142 11.86 2.87 10.09
C ARG A 142 13.20 2.16 10.22
N GLU A 143 14.12 2.37 9.29
CA GLU A 143 15.46 1.80 9.35
C GLU A 143 16.26 2.38 10.51
N ALA A 144 16.21 3.71 10.71
CA ALA A 144 16.82 4.36 11.87
C ALA A 144 16.24 3.85 13.20
N GLU A 145 14.93 3.59 13.27
CA GLU A 145 14.32 2.97 14.46
C GLU A 145 14.80 1.53 14.67
N ARG A 146 14.96 0.75 13.59
CA ARG A 146 15.52 -0.61 13.68
C ARG A 146 16.97 -0.60 14.14
N GLN A 147 17.77 0.36 13.70
CA GLN A 147 19.16 0.51 14.13
C GLN A 147 19.30 0.90 15.60
N LYS A 148 18.29 1.54 16.21
CA LYS A 148 18.24 1.79 17.66
C LYS A 148 17.94 0.52 18.46
N LYS A 149 17.33 -0.50 17.84
CA LYS A 149 17.09 -1.78 18.49
C LYS A 149 18.40 -2.56 18.48
N PRO A 150 18.72 -3.29 19.57
CA PRO A 150 19.89 -4.17 19.55
C PRO A 150 19.79 -5.10 18.34
N PRO A 151 20.93 -5.43 17.69
CA PRO A 151 20.95 -6.34 16.54
C PRO A 151 20.13 -7.59 16.85
N GLN A 152 19.31 -8.05 15.90
CA GLN A 152 18.54 -9.30 16.08
C GLN A 152 19.44 -10.51 16.38
N ASP A 153 20.73 -10.41 16.03
CA ASP A 153 21.76 -11.42 16.25
C ASP A 153 22.44 -11.31 17.62
N MET A 154 22.15 -10.29 18.43
CA MET A 154 22.64 -10.25 19.81
C MET A 154 21.76 -11.14 20.70
N PRO A 155 22.36 -12.01 21.53
CA PRO A 155 21.62 -12.71 22.56
C PRO A 155 20.85 -11.69 23.39
N GLN A 156 19.55 -11.92 23.62
CA GLN A 156 18.79 -11.09 24.55
C GLN A 156 19.54 -11.03 25.90
N GLU A 157 19.42 -9.92 26.64
CA GLU A 157 20.19 -9.71 27.88
C GLU A 157 20.12 -10.91 28.85
N TRP A 158 18.99 -11.62 28.91
CA TRP A 158 18.85 -12.83 29.72
C TRP A 158 19.70 -14.01 29.23
N VAL A 159 19.92 -14.15 27.92
CA VAL A 159 20.82 -15.14 27.32
C VAL A 159 22.28 -14.77 27.61
N GLN A 160 22.61 -13.48 27.51
CA GLN A 160 23.94 -12.97 27.84
C GLN A 160 24.29 -13.22 29.33
N ASN A 161 23.32 -12.99 30.22
CA ASN A 161 23.46 -13.29 31.66
C ASN A 161 23.66 -14.78 31.98
N ILE A 162 23.24 -15.70 31.10
CA ILE A 162 23.52 -17.14 31.23
C ILE A 162 24.95 -17.45 30.76
N ILE A 163 25.39 -16.84 29.65
CA ILE A 163 26.74 -17.02 29.09
C ILE A 163 27.81 -16.45 30.04
N ASP A 164 27.53 -15.30 30.67
CA ASP A 164 28.50 -14.56 31.49
C ASP A 164 28.54 -15.02 32.97
N ARG A 165 27.82 -16.10 33.35
CA ARG A 165 27.89 -16.67 34.69
C ARG A 165 29.25 -17.34 34.91
N GLU A 166 30.18 -16.61 35.54
CA GLU A 166 31.45 -17.16 36.01
C GLU A 166 31.23 -18.15 37.16
N GLY A 167 31.37 -19.45 36.88
CA GLY A 167 31.45 -20.50 37.91
C GLY A 167 30.87 -21.84 37.49
N ASP A 168 29.85 -21.86 36.64
CA ASP A 168 29.17 -23.08 36.21
C ASP A 168 29.21 -23.21 34.68
N LYS A 169 30.13 -24.04 34.17
CA LYS A 169 30.31 -24.30 32.73
C LYS A 169 29.34 -25.39 32.21
N SER A 170 28.22 -25.59 32.90
CA SER A 170 27.18 -26.51 32.46
C SER A 170 26.48 -25.92 31.24
N TRP A 171 26.63 -26.61 30.10
CA TRP A 171 26.00 -26.24 28.84
C TRP A 171 24.57 -26.79 28.84
N GLY A 172 23.59 -25.88 28.83
CA GLY A 172 22.19 -26.21 28.56
C GLY A 172 21.84 -25.85 27.12
N CYS A 173 21.15 -26.73 26.42
CA CYS A 173 20.62 -26.42 25.10
C CYS A 173 19.19 -25.87 25.23
N VAL A 174 18.90 -24.74 24.61
CA VAL A 174 17.52 -24.24 24.45
C VAL A 174 17.08 -24.55 23.02
N PHE A 175 16.19 -25.52 22.86
CA PHE A 175 15.53 -25.80 21.59
C PHE A 175 14.24 -24.98 21.50
N TYR A 176 14.17 -24.08 20.52
CA TYR A 176 12.91 -23.42 20.18
C TYR A 176 12.12 -24.30 19.22
N HIS A 177 11.13 -25.02 19.73
CA HIS A 177 10.20 -25.79 18.93
C HIS A 177 8.88 -25.03 18.82
N GLN A 178 8.50 -24.60 17.60
CA GLN A 178 7.21 -23.96 17.40
C GLN A 178 6.09 -24.99 17.65
N LYS A 179 4.98 -24.57 18.30
CA LYS A 179 3.81 -25.44 18.56
C LYS A 179 3.24 -26.13 17.31
N THR A 180 3.50 -25.57 16.13
CA THR A 180 3.03 -26.07 14.84
C THR A 180 3.98 -27.05 14.16
N MET A 181 5.17 -27.30 14.71
CA MET A 181 6.10 -28.30 14.15
C MET A 181 5.66 -29.71 14.55
N ALA A 182 5.84 -30.66 13.63
CA ALA A 182 5.55 -32.07 13.89
C ALA A 182 6.48 -32.63 14.98
N GLY A 183 5.95 -33.47 15.89
CA GLY A 183 6.71 -34.04 17.01
C GLY A 183 6.61 -33.27 18.34
N TRP A 184 5.81 -32.20 18.43
CA TRP A 184 5.65 -31.41 19.67
C TRP A 184 5.17 -32.23 20.87
N ASN A 185 4.23 -33.16 20.67
CA ASN A 185 3.72 -34.00 21.76
C ASN A 185 4.78 -34.99 22.27
N GLU A 186 5.58 -35.56 21.35
CA GLU A 186 6.69 -36.47 21.69
C GLU A 186 7.82 -35.74 22.42
N PHE A 187 8.09 -34.48 22.03
CA PHE A 187 9.04 -33.61 22.72
C PHE A 187 8.60 -33.30 24.17
N MET A 188 7.31 -33.03 24.40
CA MET A 188 6.76 -32.77 25.73
C MET A 188 6.76 -34.00 26.66
N GLU A 189 6.83 -35.22 26.13
CA GLU A 189 6.92 -36.43 26.95
C GLU A 189 8.37 -36.74 27.40
N LEU A 190 9.37 -36.15 26.74
CA LEU A 190 10.79 -36.36 27.02
C LEU A 190 11.38 -35.41 28.08
N PHE A 191 10.62 -34.39 28.51
CA PHE A 191 11.01 -33.36 29.48
C PHE A 191 9.91 -33.09 30.48
#